data_AF-A0A378QAS2-F1
#
_entry.id   AF-A0A378QAS2-F1
#
_cell.length_a   1.000
_cell.length_b   1.000
_cell.length_c   1.000
_cell.angle_alpha   90.00
_cell.angle_beta   90.00
_cell.angle_gamma   90.00
#
_symmetry.space_group_name_H-M   'P 1'
#
loop_
_entity.id
_entity.type
_entity.pdbx_description
1 polymer ?
#
loop_
_entity_poly.entity_id
_entity_poly.type
_entity_poly.pdbx_seq_one_letter_code
_entity_poly.pdbx_strand_id
1 'polypeptide(L)'
;MAMQNSNKTYRQVDKIHAAPRPHWVGDGFHVNPMFNHMVGDKRTDPFLMLDYAAKQYFEPNAQAPRGVGQHPHKGFETVSPIVILVAVAVLLRQVMCNG
;
A
#
# COMPACT_ATOMS: atom_id res chain seq x y z
N MET A 1 -24.34 26.74 -32.98
CA MET A 1 -23.00 26.22 -32.60
C MET A 1 -23.21 24.85 -31.98
N ALA A 2 -22.67 23.81 -32.61
CA ALA A 2 -23.01 22.42 -32.30
C ALA A 2 -22.44 21.94 -30.95
N MET A 3 -23.25 21.13 -30.26
CA MET A 3 -22.95 20.35 -29.06
C MET A 3 -21.69 19.48 -29.21
N GLN A 4 -20.92 19.37 -28.13
CA GLN A 4 -20.09 18.19 -27.87
C GLN A 4 -20.65 17.45 -26.65
N ASN A 5 -21.63 16.58 -26.87
CA ASN A 5 -22.02 15.57 -25.88
C ASN A 5 -21.00 14.43 -25.95
N SER A 6 -19.97 14.51 -25.11
CA SER A 6 -19.04 13.39 -24.94
C SER A 6 -19.81 12.19 -24.37
N ASN A 7 -19.91 11.11 -25.15
CA ASN A 7 -20.58 9.88 -24.73
C ASN A 7 -19.67 9.14 -23.74
N LYS A 8 -19.72 9.54 -22.47
CA LYS A 8 -18.85 9.02 -21.41
C LYS A 8 -19.42 7.69 -20.92
N THR A 9 -18.74 6.60 -21.24
CA THR A 9 -19.05 5.26 -20.73
C THR A 9 -18.26 5.00 -19.44
N TYR A 10 -18.95 4.51 -18.41
CA TYR A 10 -18.34 4.15 -17.12
C TYR A 10 -18.04 2.65 -17.07
N ARG A 11 -16.95 2.29 -16.39
CA ARG A 11 -16.66 0.88 -16.08
C ARG A 11 -17.61 0.38 -14.99
N GLN A 12 -18.11 -0.84 -15.17
CA GLN A 12 -18.93 -1.52 -14.18
C GLN A 12 -18.05 -2.10 -13.07
N VAL A 13 -18.54 -2.06 -11.83
CA VAL A 13 -17.88 -2.72 -10.69
C VAL A 13 -18.28 -4.19 -10.72
N ASP A 14 -17.30 -5.08 -10.89
CA ASP A 14 -17.57 -6.52 -10.94
C ASP A 14 -17.76 -7.12 -9.53
N LYS A 15 -16.91 -6.74 -8.56
CA LYS A 15 -16.94 -7.30 -7.22
C LYS A 15 -16.42 -6.32 -6.17
N ILE A 16 -16.98 -6.40 -4.97
CA ILE A 16 -16.56 -5.65 -3.79
C ILE A 16 -16.12 -6.64 -2.71
N HIS A 17 -14.96 -6.41 -2.13
CA HIS A 17 -14.40 -7.23 -1.05
C HIS A 17 -14.36 -6.44 0.24
N ALA A 18 -14.77 -7.06 1.36
CA ALA A 18 -14.57 -6.47 2.68
C ALA A 18 -13.07 -6.49 3.04
N ALA A 19 -12.62 -5.47 3.78
CA ALA A 19 -11.25 -5.41 4.29
C ALA A 19 -11.00 -6.58 5.27
N PRO A 20 -9.95 -7.38 5.07
CA PRO A 20 -9.58 -8.41 6.04
C PRO A 20 -9.12 -7.83 7.37
N ARG A 21 -9.04 -8.65 8.42
CA ARG A 21 -8.55 -8.21 9.74
C ARG A 21 -7.14 -7.62 9.62
N PRO A 22 -6.85 -6.54 10.37
CA PRO A 22 -5.54 -5.92 10.31
C PRO A 22 -4.50 -6.77 11.04
N HIS A 23 -3.23 -6.55 10.69
CA HIS A 23 -2.06 -7.13 11.35
C HIS A 23 -0.91 -6.11 11.39
N TRP A 24 0.11 -6.39 12.18
CA TRP A 24 1.29 -5.53 12.29
C TRP A 24 2.39 -5.97 11.31
N VAL A 25 2.99 -4.98 10.63
CA VAL A 25 4.24 -5.12 9.89
C VAL A 25 5.29 -4.30 10.62
N GLY A 26 6.24 -5.01 11.24
CA GLY A 26 7.14 -4.39 12.23
C GLY A 26 6.35 -3.82 13.42
N ASP A 27 6.78 -2.66 13.92
CA ASP A 27 6.11 -1.93 15.02
C ASP A 27 5.54 -0.56 14.57
N GLY A 28 5.65 -0.24 13.28
CA GLY A 28 5.24 1.04 12.70
C GLY A 28 3.95 1.02 11.88
N PHE A 29 3.48 -0.15 11.45
CA PHE A 29 2.41 -0.26 10.46
C PHE A 29 1.35 -1.29 10.87
N HIS A 30 0.14 -0.82 11.19
CA HIS A 30 -1.03 -1.67 11.44
C HIS A 30 -1.91 -1.65 10.18
N VAL A 31 -1.89 -2.74 9.41
CA VAL A 31 -2.36 -2.77 8.02
C VAL A 31 -3.44 -3.81 7.76
N ASN A 32 -4.37 -3.48 6.88
CA ASN A 32 -5.34 -4.41 6.30
C ASN A 32 -4.81 -4.96 4.97
N PRO A 33 -4.66 -6.30 4.82
CA PRO A 33 -4.16 -6.90 3.59
C PRO A 33 -5.27 -7.02 2.54
N MET A 34 -5.41 -5.99 1.70
CA MET A 34 -6.51 -5.88 0.75
C MET A 34 -6.43 -6.92 -0.37
N PHE A 35 -5.22 -7.22 -0.88
CA PHE A 35 -4.98 -8.35 -1.77
C PHE A 35 -3.52 -8.82 -1.73
N ASN A 36 -3.30 -10.08 -2.12
CA ASN A 36 -2.00 -10.71 -2.25
C ASN A 36 -2.09 -11.78 -3.35
N HIS A 37 -1.18 -11.74 -4.32
CA HIS A 37 -1.10 -12.69 -5.42
C HIS A 37 -0.98 -14.16 -4.97
N MET A 38 -0.49 -14.42 -3.76
CA MET A 38 -0.35 -15.77 -3.21
C MET A 38 -1.67 -16.34 -2.66
N VAL A 39 -2.68 -15.50 -2.42
CA VAL A 39 -3.93 -15.90 -1.75
C VAL A 39 -5.13 -15.54 -2.60
N GLY A 40 -5.38 -16.39 -3.61
CA GLY A 40 -6.52 -16.29 -4.51
C GLY A 40 -6.39 -15.19 -5.57
N ASP A 41 -7.00 -15.41 -6.73
CA ASP A 41 -6.97 -14.44 -7.82
C ASP A 41 -8.11 -13.41 -7.66
N LYS A 42 -7.74 -12.16 -7.38
CA LYS A 42 -8.66 -11.01 -7.36
C LYS A 42 -8.65 -10.22 -8.67
N ARG A 43 -8.04 -10.76 -9.74
CA ARG A 43 -7.80 -10.12 -11.02
C ARG A 43 -7.08 -8.79 -10.86
N THR A 44 -6.03 -8.81 -10.04
CA THR A 44 -5.22 -7.65 -9.70
C THR A 44 -3.92 -7.59 -10.49
N ASP A 45 -3.66 -8.49 -11.44
CA ASP A 45 -2.50 -8.42 -12.33
C ASP A 45 -2.40 -7.03 -13.00
N PRO A 46 -1.21 -6.37 -13.00
CA PRO A 46 0.12 -6.82 -12.55
C PRO A 46 0.46 -6.53 -11.08
N PHE A 47 -0.51 -6.13 -10.26
CA PHE A 47 -0.31 -5.79 -8.86
C PHE A 47 -0.21 -7.03 -7.96
N LEU A 48 0.87 -7.11 -7.20
CA LEU A 48 1.20 -8.28 -6.38
C LEU A 48 0.61 -8.24 -4.97
N MET A 49 0.52 -7.07 -4.36
CA MET A 49 0.07 -6.89 -2.98
C MET A 49 -0.39 -5.46 -2.71
N LEU A 50 -1.35 -5.31 -1.79
CA LEU A 50 -1.73 -4.03 -1.23
C LEU A 50 -2.06 -4.18 0.26
N ASP A 51 -1.24 -3.56 1.09
CA ASP A 51 -1.55 -3.34 2.51
C ASP A 51 -1.99 -1.90 2.71
N TYR A 52 -3.20 -1.74 3.26
CA TYR A 52 -3.76 -0.44 3.61
C TYR A 52 -3.48 -0.15 5.07
N ALA A 53 -2.64 0.85 5.35
CA ALA A 53 -2.44 1.33 6.71
C ALA A 53 -3.51 2.37 7.04
N ALA A 54 -4.51 1.98 7.83
CA ALA A 54 -5.49 2.92 8.34
C ALA A 54 -4.80 4.01 9.18
N LYS A 55 -5.43 5.19 9.26
CA LYS A 55 -4.90 6.30 10.07
C LYS A 55 -4.72 5.83 11.51
N GLN A 56 -3.46 5.81 11.94
CA GLN A 56 -3.08 5.43 13.30
C GLN A 56 -2.44 6.62 13.99
N TYR A 57 -2.86 6.87 15.24
CA TYR A 57 -2.19 7.85 16.08
C TYR A 57 -1.03 7.17 16.81
N PHE A 58 0.09 7.88 16.85
CA PHE A 58 1.33 7.42 17.46
C PHE A 58 1.81 8.53 18.39
N GLU A 59 1.90 8.23 19.69
CA GLU A 59 2.48 9.17 20.64
C GLU A 59 3.94 9.48 20.27
N PRO A 60 4.43 10.69 20.62
CA PRO A 60 5.84 11.04 20.47
C PRO A 60 6.74 9.96 21.06
N ASN A 61 7.73 9.54 20.29
CA ASN A 61 8.66 8.48 20.68
C ASN A 61 10.03 9.08 20.99
N ALA A 62 10.50 8.88 22.22
CA ALA A 62 11.83 9.33 22.67
C ALA A 62 12.92 8.28 22.42
N GLN A 63 12.53 7.07 22.01
CA GLN A 63 13.40 5.95 21.67
C GLN A 63 13.61 5.84 20.15
N ALA A 64 14.17 4.71 19.71
CA ALA A 64 14.40 4.44 18.29
C ALA A 64 13.10 4.57 17.46
N PRO A 65 13.17 5.08 16.22
CA PRO A 65 12.01 5.18 15.34
C PRO A 65 11.32 3.83 15.13
N ARG A 66 9.99 3.81 15.22
CA ARG A 66 9.16 2.67 14.82
C ARG A 66 9.22 2.48 13.31
N GLY A 67 9.11 1.25 12.85
CA GLY A 67 9.07 0.91 11.44
C GLY A 67 9.27 -0.58 11.20
N VAL A 68 9.97 -0.88 10.13
CA VAL A 68 10.30 -2.25 9.75
C VAL A 68 11.82 -2.35 9.65
N GLY A 69 12.38 -3.43 10.18
CA GLY A 69 13.80 -3.73 10.03
C GLY A 69 14.19 -3.99 8.57
N GLN A 70 15.48 -4.11 8.32
CA GLN A 70 15.99 -4.41 6.99
C GLN A 70 15.47 -5.77 6.49
N HIS A 71 14.93 -5.81 5.28
CA HIS A 71 14.57 -7.06 4.60
C HIS A 71 14.68 -6.92 3.07
N PRO A 72 15.04 -8.00 2.36
CA PRO A 72 15.33 -7.94 0.92
C PRO A 72 14.06 -7.98 0.05
N HIS A 73 14.11 -7.29 -1.09
CA HIS A 73 13.17 -7.43 -2.21
C HIS A 73 13.92 -7.59 -3.53
N LYS A 74 13.39 -8.40 -4.45
CA LYS A 74 13.98 -8.64 -5.77
C LYS A 74 12.90 -8.95 -6.78
N GLY A 75 13.02 -8.38 -7.98
CA GLY A 75 12.18 -8.75 -9.13
C GLY A 75 10.83 -8.04 -9.22
N PHE A 76 10.58 -7.01 -8.40
CA PHE A 76 9.38 -6.18 -8.46
C PHE A 76 9.64 -4.80 -7.83
N GLU A 77 8.70 -3.88 -8.04
CA GLU A 77 8.76 -2.52 -7.53
C GLU A 77 7.81 -2.32 -6.34
N THR A 78 8.04 -1.24 -5.60
CA THR A 78 7.12 -0.78 -4.58
C THR A 78 6.88 0.69 -4.68
N VAL A 79 5.61 1.02 -4.48
CA VAL A 79 5.10 2.37 -4.51
C VAL A 79 4.54 2.66 -3.14
N SER A 80 5.17 3.62 -2.44
CA SER A 80 4.71 4.14 -1.16
C SER A 80 4.20 5.58 -1.36
N PRO A 81 2.91 5.80 -1.66
CA PRO A 81 2.35 7.14 -1.66
C PRO A 81 2.37 7.73 -0.24
N ILE A 82 2.47 9.07 -0.13
CA ILE A 82 2.46 9.81 1.14
C ILE A 82 1.20 9.50 1.98
N VAL A 83 0.13 9.03 1.33
CA VAL A 83 -1.01 8.34 1.97
C VAL A 83 -0.72 6.84 1.96
N ILE A 84 -0.34 6.32 3.12
CA ILE A 84 0.34 5.04 3.35
C ILE A 84 -0.39 3.84 2.72
N LEU A 85 0.06 3.44 1.53
CA LEU A 85 -0.06 2.07 1.02
C LEU A 85 1.30 1.42 1.24
N VAL A 86 1.35 0.35 2.03
CA VAL A 86 2.56 -0.46 2.14
C VAL A 86 2.47 -1.48 1.01
N ALA A 87 2.93 -1.12 -0.19
CA ALA A 87 3.45 -2.18 -1.05
C ALA A 87 4.73 -2.66 -0.38
N VAL A 88 4.92 -3.97 -0.27
CA VAL A 88 6.09 -4.56 0.40
C VAL A 88 7.34 -4.31 -0.46
N ALA A 89 7.86 -3.09 -0.46
CA ALA A 89 9.30 -2.85 -0.54
C ALA A 89 9.73 -1.82 0.47
N VAL A 90 10.56 -2.34 1.36
CA VAL A 90 11.58 -1.56 2.03
C VAL A 90 12.72 -1.38 1.03
N LEU A 91 12.69 -0.26 0.31
CA LEU A 91 13.92 0.37 -0.13
C LEU A 91 13.72 1.88 -0.18
N LEU A 92 14.31 2.57 0.80
CA LEU A 92 14.94 3.90 0.75
C LEU A 92 14.74 4.63 2.09
N ARG A 93 15.61 4.33 3.06
CA ARG A 93 16.02 5.35 4.04
C ARG A 93 17.51 5.27 4.35
N GLN A 94 18.33 5.54 3.33
CA GLN A 94 19.72 5.97 3.53
C GLN A 94 20.12 7.19 2.67
N VAL A 95 19.18 8.04 2.23
CA VAL A 95 19.49 9.21 1.38
C VAL A 95 19.21 10.57 2.05
N MET A 96 18.96 10.67 3.37
CA MET A 96 18.81 11.99 4.02
C MET A 96 19.48 12.19 5.38
N CYS A 97 20.42 11.32 5.77
CA CYS A 97 21.33 11.62 6.89
C CYS A 97 22.72 11.09 6.56
N ASN A 98 23.45 11.84 5.74
CA ASN A 98 24.92 11.96 5.72
C ASN A 98 25.26 13.08 4.73
N GLY A 99 25.56 14.24 5.29
CA GLY A 99 25.75 15.54 4.64
C GLY A 99 25.41 16.63 5.62
#